data_AF-A0A9E2B2J0-F1
#
_entry.id   AF-A0A9E2B2J0-F1
#
_cell.length_a   1.000
_cell.length_b   1.000
_cell.length_c   1.000
_cell.angle_alpha   90.00
_cell.angle_beta   90.00
_cell.angle_gamma   90.00
#
_symmetry.space_group_name_H-M   'P 1'
#
loop_
_entity.id
_entity.type
_entity.pdbx_description
1 polymer ?
#
loop_
_entity_poly.entity_id
_entity_poly.type
_entity_poly.pdbx_seq_one_letter_code
_entity_poly.pdbx_strand_id
1 'polypeptide(L)'
;MTDTARAESFHAVGEQIAATLRDAHAALEGYAEGDGNPRELKKCAEQLHAVHGALQIASIYGAGLLAKEMEATCNFLIASDKSGSIFDEGIEALSRAMVQLPSYVERIMDGGRDIPLVMLPLLNDLRAARRQSLLSESTLMLLNGQSLASSEQALHAVADGAGADLDVAKLRPQFQLGLLGWIKGADAERNLQRMHAVAMQLEAGAANQELHRLWWVVGGVLEALADGGLDASISLKRLLGQVDREIKRLLQSGPDDFTANPPADLVNNLLFYIARATSSGERVAALRSAYQLGDVAPAEEQVDELRESLAAPSPQLMKTVAGAISEDLGRAKDVLDIYVRTGMEDATELEAQV
;
A
#
# COMPACT_ATOMS: atom_id res chain seq x y z
N MET A 1 9.47 12.82 32.49
CA MET A 1 10.81 12.38 32.03
C MET A 1 10.76 11.31 30.93
N THR A 2 9.59 10.82 30.51
CA THR A 2 9.46 9.75 29.49
C THR A 2 9.21 10.23 28.07
N ASP A 3 8.59 11.41 27.88
CA ASP A 3 8.27 11.92 26.53
C ASP A 3 9.49 12.45 25.77
N THR A 4 10.39 13.15 26.46
CA THR A 4 11.60 13.73 25.85
C THR A 4 12.57 12.66 25.37
N ALA A 5 12.77 11.60 26.17
CA ALA A 5 13.61 10.47 25.79
C ALA A 5 13.03 9.66 24.63
N ARG A 6 11.69 9.56 24.53
CA ARG A 6 11.00 8.91 23.41
C ARG A 6 11.16 9.73 22.12
N ALA A 7 11.00 11.05 22.19
CA ALA A 7 11.20 11.95 21.05
C ALA A 7 12.66 11.93 20.54
N GLU A 8 13.64 11.97 21.45
CA GLU A 8 15.07 11.87 21.10
C GLU A 8 15.41 10.53 20.44
N SER A 9 14.86 9.42 20.97
CA SER A 9 15.07 8.10 20.37
C SER A 9 14.44 7.97 18.97
N PHE A 10 13.29 8.61 18.75
CA PHE A 10 12.59 8.58 17.47
C PHE A 10 13.33 9.40 16.40
N HIS A 11 13.83 10.58 16.77
CA HIS A 11 14.65 11.41 15.88
C HIS A 11 15.97 10.72 15.49
N ALA A 12 16.64 10.07 16.45
CA ALA A 12 17.87 9.31 16.17
C ALA A 12 17.61 8.14 15.20
N VAL A 13 16.46 7.46 15.33
CA VAL A 13 16.04 6.42 14.36
C VAL A 13 15.76 7.03 12.99
N GLY A 14 15.10 8.19 12.94
CA GLY A 14 14.86 8.93 11.70
C GLY A 14 16.14 9.31 10.95
N GLU A 15 17.14 9.87 11.66
CA GLU A 15 18.45 10.22 11.09
C GLU A 15 19.16 8.99 10.52
N GLN A 16 19.10 7.86 11.24
CA GLN A 16 19.70 6.61 10.79
C GLN A 16 19.00 6.07 9.55
N ILE A 17 17.66 6.05 9.52
CA ILE A 17 16.89 5.65 8.35
C ILE A 17 17.23 6.53 7.15
N ALA A 18 17.31 7.85 7.34
CA ALA A 18 17.68 8.79 6.29
C ALA A 18 19.11 8.55 5.77
N ALA A 19 20.06 8.21 6.63
CA ALA A 19 21.42 7.85 6.22
C ALA A 19 21.43 6.56 5.39
N THR A 20 20.77 5.51 5.86
CA THR A 20 20.65 4.23 5.15
C THR A 20 19.94 4.39 3.80
N LEU A 21 18.92 5.25 3.69
CA LEU A 21 18.26 5.57 2.43
C LEU A 21 19.19 6.31 1.46
N ARG A 22 20.03 7.24 1.94
CA ARG A 22 21.05 7.90 1.09
C ARG A 22 22.06 6.89 0.54
N ASP A 23 22.51 5.95 1.37
CA ASP A 23 23.42 4.89 0.94
C ASP A 23 22.78 3.95 -0.09
N ALA A 24 21.48 3.65 0.07
CA ALA A 24 20.71 2.88 -0.90
C ALA A 24 20.56 3.62 -2.24
N HIS A 25 20.29 4.92 -2.20
CA HIS A 25 20.17 5.76 -3.39
C HIS A 25 21.49 5.85 -4.15
N ALA A 26 22.60 6.11 -3.47
CA ALA A 26 23.93 6.16 -4.09
C ALA A 26 24.32 4.82 -4.74
N ALA A 27 23.94 3.69 -4.13
CA ALA A 27 24.15 2.36 -4.74
C ALA A 27 23.28 2.14 -5.99
N LEU A 28 22.04 2.65 -6.01
CA LEU A 28 21.17 2.59 -7.19
C LEU A 28 21.70 3.48 -8.34
N GLU A 29 22.14 4.70 -8.03
CA GLU A 29 22.76 5.61 -9.00
C GLU A 29 24.04 4.98 -9.58
N GLY A 30 24.92 4.46 -8.73
CA GLY A 30 26.14 3.77 -9.17
C GLY A 30 25.86 2.54 -10.04
N TYR A 31 24.72 1.87 -9.85
CA TYR A 31 24.27 0.80 -10.72
C TYR A 31 23.78 1.33 -12.09
N ALA A 32 23.00 2.40 -12.09
CA ALA A 32 22.38 2.98 -13.28
C ALA A 32 23.39 3.71 -14.19
N GLU A 33 24.37 4.40 -13.60
CA GLU A 33 25.42 5.14 -14.34
C GLU A 33 26.60 4.25 -14.76
N GLY A 34 26.85 3.16 -14.02
CA GLY A 34 27.93 2.22 -14.30
C GLY A 34 27.57 1.12 -15.31
N ASP A 35 28.36 0.06 -15.36
CA ASP A 35 28.13 -1.12 -16.24
C ASP A 35 26.99 -2.05 -15.74
N GLY A 36 26.10 -1.54 -14.88
CA GLY A 36 25.09 -2.35 -14.18
C GLY A 36 25.72 -3.41 -13.28
N ASN A 37 26.73 -3.09 -12.48
CA ASN A 37 27.39 -4.08 -11.61
C ASN A 37 26.39 -4.67 -10.58
N PRO A 38 26.06 -5.98 -10.63
CA PRO A 38 25.04 -6.56 -9.74
C PRO A 38 25.33 -6.39 -8.24
N ARG A 39 26.58 -6.12 -7.87
CA ARG A 39 26.97 -5.83 -6.48
C ARG A 39 26.34 -4.54 -5.95
N GLU A 40 26.22 -3.50 -6.77
CA GLU A 40 25.63 -2.23 -6.35
C GLU A 40 24.13 -2.39 -6.09
N LEU A 41 23.43 -3.10 -6.97
CA LEU A 41 22.01 -3.38 -6.78
C LEU A 41 21.76 -4.30 -5.57
N LYS A 42 22.67 -5.25 -5.29
CA LYS A 42 22.63 -6.06 -4.08
C LYS A 42 22.83 -5.23 -2.81
N LYS A 43 23.79 -4.30 -2.84
CA LYS A 43 24.01 -3.35 -1.73
C LYS A 43 22.76 -2.49 -1.51
N CYS A 44 22.13 -2.00 -2.57
CA CYS A 44 20.85 -1.27 -2.50
C CYS A 44 19.76 -2.12 -1.81
N ALA A 45 19.59 -3.39 -2.21
CA ALA A 45 18.64 -4.30 -1.58
C ALA A 45 18.91 -4.50 -0.08
N GLU A 46 20.18 -4.69 0.32
CA GLU A 46 20.59 -4.85 1.72
C GLU A 46 20.27 -3.60 2.57
N GLN A 47 20.50 -2.40 2.03
CA GLN A 47 20.14 -1.14 2.71
C GLN A 47 18.62 -0.97 2.84
N LEU A 48 17.86 -1.28 1.77
CA LEU A 48 16.38 -1.24 1.81
C LEU A 48 15.79 -2.23 2.80
N HIS A 49 16.42 -3.42 2.94
CA HIS A 49 16.04 -4.39 3.96
C HIS A 49 16.23 -3.84 5.38
N ALA A 50 17.38 -3.19 5.64
CA ALA A 50 17.65 -2.54 6.93
C ALA A 50 16.65 -1.40 7.21
N VAL A 51 16.32 -0.58 6.20
CA VAL A 51 15.28 0.45 6.30
C VAL A 51 13.93 -0.15 6.64
N HIS A 52 13.52 -1.23 5.94
CA HIS A 52 12.26 -1.93 6.22
C HIS A 52 12.19 -2.41 7.67
N GLY A 53 13.24 -3.04 8.17
CA GLY A 53 13.32 -3.49 9.56
C GLY A 53 13.22 -2.35 10.58
N ALA A 54 13.91 -1.24 10.32
CA ALA A 54 13.85 -0.05 11.18
C ALA A 54 12.44 0.58 11.20
N LEU A 55 11.79 0.69 10.04
CA LEU A 55 10.42 1.21 9.92
C LEU A 55 9.39 0.30 10.60
N GLN A 56 9.57 -1.03 10.55
CA GLN A 56 8.75 -1.98 11.30
C GLN A 56 8.87 -1.76 12.81
N ILE A 57 10.09 -1.61 13.33
CA ILE A 57 10.33 -1.35 14.75
C ILE A 57 9.70 -0.01 15.17
N ALA A 58 9.80 1.00 14.30
CA ALA A 58 9.17 2.30 14.51
C ALA A 58 7.64 2.31 14.30
N SER A 59 7.05 1.17 13.90
CA SER A 59 5.61 1.03 13.59
C SER A 59 5.12 1.96 12.46
N ILE A 60 5.97 2.21 11.47
CA ILE A 60 5.68 3.04 10.29
C ILE A 60 5.45 2.11 9.09
N TYR A 61 4.28 1.48 9.08
CA TYR A 61 3.97 0.36 8.19
C TYR A 61 3.82 0.79 6.73
N GLY A 62 3.31 1.99 6.45
CA GLY A 62 3.13 2.47 5.08
C GLY A 62 4.45 2.68 4.36
N ALA A 63 5.40 3.35 5.02
CA ALA A 63 6.77 3.50 4.52
C ALA A 63 7.47 2.13 4.42
N GLY A 64 7.26 1.26 5.41
CA GLY A 64 7.82 -0.09 5.44
C GLY A 64 7.35 -0.95 4.27
N LEU A 65 6.08 -0.81 3.84
CA LEU A 65 5.54 -1.54 2.70
C LEU A 65 6.25 -1.14 1.40
N LEU A 66 6.49 0.15 1.20
CA LEU A 66 7.22 0.62 0.02
C LEU A 66 8.67 0.14 0.03
N ALA A 67 9.37 0.26 1.16
CA ALA A 67 10.74 -0.24 1.29
C ALA A 67 10.85 -1.74 0.94
N LYS A 68 9.88 -2.55 1.39
CA LYS A 68 9.79 -3.98 1.06
C LYS A 68 9.56 -4.23 -0.43
N GLU A 69 8.68 -3.47 -1.06
CA GLU A 69 8.42 -3.57 -2.50
C GLU A 69 9.65 -3.13 -3.33
N MET A 70 10.38 -2.11 -2.88
CA MET A 70 11.66 -1.70 -3.49
C MET A 70 12.71 -2.80 -3.36
N GLU A 71 12.90 -3.39 -2.17
CA GLU A 71 13.82 -4.52 -1.95
C GLU A 71 13.48 -5.70 -2.88
N ALA A 72 12.19 -6.04 -2.99
CA ALA A 72 11.73 -7.10 -3.88
C ALA A 72 12.03 -6.81 -5.36
N THR A 73 11.94 -5.55 -5.78
CA THR A 73 12.31 -5.10 -7.13
C THR A 73 13.81 -5.16 -7.37
N CYS A 74 14.66 -4.76 -6.41
CA CYS A 74 16.10 -4.97 -6.52
C CYS A 74 16.42 -6.47 -6.70
N ASN A 75 15.85 -7.33 -5.86
CA ASN A 75 16.06 -8.79 -5.93
C ASN A 75 15.58 -9.39 -7.26
N PHE A 76 14.44 -8.93 -7.78
CA PHE A 76 13.93 -9.35 -9.08
C PHE A 76 14.87 -8.95 -10.23
N LEU A 77 15.36 -7.72 -10.22
CA LEU A 77 16.28 -7.20 -11.24
C LEU A 77 17.66 -7.89 -11.18
N ILE A 78 18.16 -8.25 -10.00
CA ILE A 78 19.39 -9.05 -9.84
C ILE A 78 19.24 -10.44 -10.46
N ALA A 79 18.05 -11.05 -10.32
CA ALA A 79 17.76 -12.39 -10.85
C ALA A 79 17.38 -12.40 -12.34
N SER A 80 16.98 -11.24 -12.88
CA SER A 80 16.56 -11.08 -14.27
C SER A 80 17.73 -10.82 -15.19
N ASP A 81 17.55 -11.12 -16.48
CA ASP A 81 18.55 -10.76 -17.49
C ASP A 81 18.54 -9.24 -17.71
N LYS A 82 19.72 -8.62 -17.87
CA LYS A 82 19.89 -7.15 -17.91
C LYS A 82 19.30 -6.47 -19.16
N SER A 83 18.47 -7.16 -19.94
CA SER A 83 18.04 -6.72 -21.26
C SER A 83 16.53 -6.84 -21.42
N GLY A 84 15.88 -5.68 -21.60
CA GLY A 84 14.48 -5.56 -21.99
C GLY A 84 13.72 -4.48 -21.23
N SER A 85 12.58 -4.07 -21.78
CA SER A 85 11.67 -3.04 -21.23
C SER A 85 11.38 -3.18 -19.74
N ILE A 86 11.26 -4.42 -19.27
CA ILE A 86 10.96 -4.75 -17.86
C ILE A 86 12.06 -4.26 -16.90
N PHE A 87 13.31 -4.38 -17.33
CA PHE A 87 14.45 -3.96 -16.52
C PHE A 87 14.48 -2.43 -16.41
N ASP A 88 14.28 -1.74 -17.53
CA ASP A 88 14.24 -0.27 -17.59
C ASP A 88 13.06 0.27 -16.75
N GLU A 89 11.88 -0.32 -16.90
CA GLU A 89 10.69 0.00 -16.08
C GLU A 89 10.95 -0.21 -14.58
N GLY A 90 11.67 -1.27 -14.21
CA GLY A 90 12.03 -1.56 -12.81
C GLY A 90 13.02 -0.55 -12.22
N ILE A 91 14.05 -0.16 -12.97
CA ILE A 91 15.02 0.86 -12.55
C ILE A 91 14.36 2.23 -12.45
N GLU A 92 13.49 2.58 -13.40
CA GLU A 92 12.73 3.83 -13.38
C GLU A 92 11.79 3.91 -12.16
N ALA A 93 11.05 2.82 -11.88
CA ALA A 93 10.18 2.72 -10.72
C ALA A 93 10.96 2.82 -9.39
N LEU A 94 12.11 2.13 -9.29
CA LEU A 94 13.01 2.21 -8.13
C LEU A 94 13.55 3.62 -7.93
N SER A 95 13.97 4.29 -8.99
CA SER A 95 14.52 5.65 -8.93
C SER A 95 13.48 6.64 -8.41
N ARG A 96 12.25 6.58 -8.94
CA ARG A 96 11.14 7.40 -8.41
C ARG A 96 10.85 7.12 -6.94
N ALA A 97 10.80 5.85 -6.54
CA ALA A 97 10.53 5.47 -5.17
C ALA A 97 11.65 5.91 -4.20
N MET A 98 12.91 5.86 -4.64
CA MET A 98 14.07 6.26 -3.84
C MET A 98 14.12 7.77 -3.59
N VAL A 99 13.53 8.58 -4.49
CA VAL A 99 13.37 10.03 -4.27
C VAL A 99 12.25 10.34 -3.28
N GLN A 100 11.11 9.63 -3.37
CA GLN A 100 9.92 9.98 -2.57
C GLN A 100 9.89 9.36 -1.17
N LEU A 101 10.47 8.17 -0.97
CA LEU A 101 10.47 7.49 0.33
C LEU A 101 11.16 8.31 1.44
N PRO A 102 12.34 8.94 1.23
CA PRO A 102 12.96 9.79 2.25
C PRO A 102 12.06 10.94 2.71
N SER A 103 11.45 11.68 1.76
CA SER A 103 10.54 12.80 2.05
C SER A 103 9.30 12.33 2.82
N TYR A 104 8.80 11.13 2.48
CA TYR A 104 7.67 10.53 3.18
C TYR A 104 8.01 10.18 4.64
N VAL A 105 9.19 9.59 4.88
CA VAL A 105 9.67 9.26 6.23
C VAL A 105 9.91 10.53 7.05
N GLU A 106 10.60 11.53 6.48
CA GLU A 106 10.86 12.82 7.14
C GLU A 106 9.57 13.48 7.62
N ARG A 107 8.55 13.52 6.76
CA ARG A 107 7.23 14.04 7.15
C ARG A 107 6.61 13.31 8.35
N ILE A 108 6.73 11.99 8.39
CA ILE A 108 6.20 11.21 9.52
C ILE A 108 7.02 11.47 10.79
N MET A 109 8.35 11.63 10.65
CA MET A 109 9.22 12.04 11.76
C MET A 109 8.84 13.41 12.32
N ASP A 110 8.42 14.34 11.46
CA ASP A 110 7.95 15.67 11.82
C ASP A 110 6.52 15.69 12.42
N GLY A 111 5.92 14.52 12.66
CA GLY A 111 4.61 14.36 13.28
C GLY A 111 3.44 14.19 12.29
N GLY A 112 3.74 14.00 11.00
CA GLY A 112 2.73 13.65 10.00
C GLY A 112 2.15 12.25 10.19
N ARG A 113 0.90 12.05 9.75
CA ARG A 113 0.26 10.71 9.72
C ARG A 113 0.90 9.82 8.65
N ASP A 114 1.06 8.53 8.96
CA ASP A 114 1.42 7.48 7.99
C ASP A 114 0.19 7.13 7.14
N ILE A 115 0.15 7.68 5.92
CA ILE A 115 -0.92 7.49 4.93
C ILE A 115 -0.34 6.78 3.68
N PRO A 116 -0.23 5.44 3.68
CA PRO A 116 0.35 4.71 2.56
C PRO A 116 -0.36 4.90 1.23
N LEU A 117 -1.65 5.29 1.23
CA LEU A 117 -2.42 5.54 0.01
C LEU A 117 -1.76 6.58 -0.91
N VAL A 118 -1.02 7.51 -0.32
CA VAL A 118 -0.21 8.50 -1.06
C VAL A 118 0.82 7.79 -1.96
N MET A 119 1.42 6.70 -1.49
CA MET A 119 2.46 5.92 -2.19
C MET A 119 1.90 4.82 -3.11
N LEU A 120 0.57 4.67 -3.22
CA LEU A 120 -0.05 3.61 -4.03
C LEU A 120 0.43 3.57 -5.49
N PRO A 121 0.61 4.70 -6.21
CA PRO A 121 1.17 4.67 -7.56
C PRO A 121 2.56 4.04 -7.62
N LEU A 122 3.46 4.41 -6.71
CA LEU A 122 4.82 3.85 -6.66
C LEU A 122 4.84 2.36 -6.32
N LEU A 123 4.00 1.94 -5.37
CA LEU A 123 3.81 0.54 -5.05
C LEU A 123 3.37 -0.25 -6.29
N ASN A 124 2.44 0.30 -7.06
CA ASN A 124 1.92 -0.34 -8.27
C ASN A 124 2.91 -0.34 -9.43
N ASP A 125 3.72 0.71 -9.61
CA ASP A 125 4.80 0.73 -10.59
C ASP A 125 5.83 -0.38 -10.31
N LEU A 126 6.28 -0.50 -9.06
CA LEU A 126 7.22 -1.56 -8.63
C LEU A 126 6.64 -2.96 -8.82
N ARG A 127 5.35 -3.14 -8.53
CA ARG A 127 4.65 -4.41 -8.73
C ARG A 127 4.44 -4.75 -10.20
N ALA A 128 4.09 -3.76 -11.02
CA ALA A 128 3.91 -3.90 -12.46
C ALA A 128 5.21 -4.32 -13.14
N ALA A 129 6.34 -3.69 -12.78
CA ALA A 129 7.67 -4.06 -13.27
C ALA A 129 8.02 -5.53 -12.96
N ARG A 130 7.47 -6.10 -11.87
CA ARG A 130 7.63 -7.52 -11.50
C ARG A 130 6.48 -8.41 -11.97
N ARG A 131 5.56 -7.90 -12.78
CA ARG A 131 4.32 -8.58 -13.25
C ARG A 131 3.46 -9.12 -12.11
N GLN A 132 3.42 -8.43 -10.99
CA GLN A 132 2.55 -8.73 -9.85
C GLN A 132 1.19 -8.05 -10.00
N SER A 133 0.19 -8.57 -9.29
CA SER A 133 -1.13 -7.92 -9.23
C SER A 133 -1.01 -6.53 -8.61
N LEU A 134 -1.72 -5.55 -9.17
CA LEU A 134 -1.75 -4.20 -8.60
C LEU A 134 -2.50 -4.20 -7.28
N LEU A 135 -2.03 -3.38 -6.34
CA LEU A 135 -2.75 -3.06 -5.12
C LEU A 135 -3.89 -2.09 -5.45
N SER A 136 -5.04 -2.37 -4.86
CA SER A 136 -6.14 -1.41 -4.75
C SER A 136 -6.00 -0.61 -3.46
N GLU A 137 -6.62 0.57 -3.40
CA GLU A 137 -6.76 1.35 -2.15
C GLU A 137 -7.29 0.49 -1.00
N SER A 138 -8.31 -0.32 -1.29
CA SER A 138 -8.92 -1.26 -0.35
C SER A 138 -7.92 -2.25 0.25
N THR A 139 -7.07 -2.85 -0.58
CA THR A 139 -6.04 -3.80 -0.15
C THR A 139 -4.95 -3.08 0.65
N LEU A 140 -4.56 -1.88 0.22
CA LEU A 140 -3.51 -1.12 0.87
C LEU A 140 -3.92 -0.63 2.28
N MET A 141 -5.17 -0.19 2.46
CA MET A 141 -5.71 0.16 3.77
C MET A 141 -5.66 -1.01 4.75
N LEU A 142 -5.95 -2.22 4.24
CA LEU A 142 -5.90 -3.44 5.04
C LEU A 142 -4.49 -3.86 5.40
N LEU A 143 -3.55 -3.76 4.47
CA LEU A 143 -2.15 -4.05 4.73
C LEU A 143 -1.54 -3.05 5.73
N ASN A 144 -1.99 -1.79 5.72
CA ASN A 144 -1.55 -0.78 6.70
C ASN A 144 -2.13 -1.02 8.10
N GLY A 145 -3.37 -1.52 8.18
CA GLY A 145 -4.02 -1.87 9.46
C GLY A 145 -3.61 -3.24 10.01
N GLN A 146 -2.81 -4.03 9.28
CA GLN A 146 -2.49 -5.40 9.66
C GLN A 146 -1.06 -5.56 10.19
N SER A 147 -0.96 -5.56 11.52
CA SER A 147 -0.24 -6.65 12.17
C SER A 147 -1.02 -7.95 11.91
N LEU A 148 -0.69 -8.63 10.80
CA LEU A 148 -1.26 -9.90 10.34
C LEU A 148 -1.33 -10.98 11.45
N ALA A 149 -0.49 -10.87 12.48
CA ALA A 149 -0.45 -11.80 13.62
C ALA A 149 -1.74 -11.79 14.48
N SER A 150 -2.52 -10.71 14.44
CA SER A 150 -3.74 -10.56 15.28
C SER A 150 -4.98 -11.18 14.62
N SER A 151 -5.00 -11.19 13.29
CA SER A 151 -6.15 -11.71 12.52
C SER A 151 -6.25 -13.23 12.62
N GLU A 152 -5.12 -13.93 12.74
CA GLU A 152 -5.09 -15.39 12.93
C GLU A 152 -5.71 -15.79 14.28
N GLN A 153 -5.43 -15.05 15.36
CA GLN A 153 -5.89 -15.37 16.71
C GLN A 153 -7.40 -15.16 16.93
N ALA A 154 -8.01 -14.14 16.31
CA ALA A 154 -9.46 -13.92 16.40
C ALA A 154 -10.27 -14.97 15.62
N LEU A 155 -9.72 -15.48 14.51
CA LEU A 155 -10.34 -16.52 13.69
C LEU A 155 -10.20 -17.93 14.31
N HIS A 156 -9.17 -18.17 15.13
CA HIS A 156 -8.95 -19.46 15.80
C HIS A 156 -10.08 -19.88 16.77
N ALA A 157 -10.83 -18.94 17.34
CA ALA A 157 -11.90 -19.27 18.29
C ALA A 157 -13.21 -19.73 17.60
N VAL A 158 -13.36 -19.53 16.29
CA VAL A 158 -14.64 -19.72 15.57
C VAL A 158 -14.62 -20.96 14.65
N ALA A 159 -13.44 -21.50 14.34
CA ALA A 159 -13.26 -22.65 13.44
C ALA A 159 -13.62 -24.03 14.07
N ASP A 160 -14.05 -24.08 15.33
CA ASP A 160 -14.57 -25.30 15.97
C ASP A 160 -16.05 -25.61 15.60
N GLY A 161 -16.62 -24.86 14.66
CA GLY A 161 -17.94 -25.10 14.08
C GLY A 161 -17.95 -26.32 13.15
N ALA A 162 -18.39 -27.45 13.68
CA ALA A 162 -18.59 -28.71 12.96
C ALA A 162 -19.28 -28.53 11.59
N GLY A 163 -18.74 -29.21 10.56
CA GLY A 163 -19.27 -29.26 9.21
C GLY A 163 -20.73 -29.70 9.16
N ALA A 164 -21.64 -28.71 9.13
CA ALA A 164 -23.01 -28.93 8.75
C ALA A 164 -23.07 -29.26 7.24
N ASP A 165 -23.89 -30.23 6.87
CA ASP A 165 -24.12 -30.61 5.47
C ASP A 165 -24.85 -29.45 4.75
N LEU A 166 -24.07 -28.54 4.15
CA LEU A 166 -24.60 -27.36 3.48
C LEU A 166 -25.10 -27.72 2.09
N ASP A 167 -26.41 -27.53 1.87
CA ASP A 167 -26.99 -27.58 0.53
C ASP A 167 -26.76 -26.25 -0.22
N VAL A 168 -25.50 -26.01 -0.61
CA VAL A 168 -25.08 -24.81 -1.37
C VAL A 168 -25.90 -24.66 -2.66
N ALA A 169 -26.37 -25.77 -3.24
CA ALA A 169 -27.22 -25.77 -4.43
C ALA A 169 -28.60 -25.13 -4.18
N LYS A 170 -29.16 -25.25 -2.98
CA LYS A 170 -30.40 -24.55 -2.56
C LYS A 170 -30.16 -23.11 -2.11
N LEU A 171 -28.99 -22.80 -1.56
CA LEU A 171 -28.66 -21.46 -1.05
C LEU A 171 -28.39 -20.46 -2.19
N ARG A 172 -27.69 -20.91 -3.24
CA ARG A 172 -27.33 -20.02 -4.35
C ARG A 172 -28.53 -19.35 -5.05
N PRO A 173 -29.61 -20.06 -5.43
CA PRO A 173 -30.78 -19.42 -6.04
C PRO A 173 -31.45 -18.39 -5.13
N GLN A 174 -31.43 -18.60 -3.80
CA GLN A 174 -31.98 -17.64 -2.84
C GLN A 174 -31.15 -16.36 -2.80
N PHE A 175 -29.82 -16.49 -2.82
CA PHE A 175 -28.92 -15.34 -2.92
C PHE A 175 -29.13 -14.57 -4.22
N GLN A 176 -29.21 -15.28 -5.36
CA GLN A 176 -29.45 -14.67 -6.67
C GLN A 176 -30.79 -13.93 -6.74
N LEU A 177 -31.85 -14.49 -6.17
CA LEU A 177 -33.16 -13.84 -6.13
C LEU A 177 -33.11 -12.54 -5.32
N GLY A 178 -32.44 -12.55 -4.15
CA GLY A 178 -32.23 -11.36 -3.35
C GLY A 178 -31.40 -10.30 -4.09
N LEU A 179 -30.28 -10.72 -4.71
CA LEU A 179 -29.39 -9.83 -5.45
C LEU A 179 -30.11 -9.15 -6.62
N LEU A 180 -30.87 -9.92 -7.41
CA LEU A 180 -31.63 -9.40 -8.55
C LEU A 180 -32.73 -8.43 -8.09
N GLY A 181 -33.44 -8.74 -7.01
CA GLY A 181 -34.47 -7.87 -6.44
C GLY A 181 -33.87 -6.54 -5.96
N TRP A 182 -32.74 -6.60 -5.26
CA TRP A 182 -32.02 -5.43 -4.77
C TRP A 182 -31.45 -4.57 -5.90
N ILE A 183 -30.84 -5.18 -6.93
CA ILE A 183 -30.32 -4.44 -8.11
C ILE A 183 -31.44 -3.67 -8.81
N LYS A 184 -32.64 -4.28 -8.90
CA LYS A 184 -33.84 -3.69 -9.50
C LYS A 184 -34.56 -2.67 -8.61
N GLY A 185 -34.12 -2.48 -7.36
CA GLY A 185 -34.70 -1.52 -6.43
C GLY A 185 -36.06 -1.92 -5.84
N ALA A 186 -36.47 -3.18 -5.97
CA ALA A 186 -37.70 -3.69 -5.37
C ALA A 186 -37.40 -4.24 -3.97
N ASP A 187 -38.21 -3.92 -2.96
CA ASP A 187 -38.14 -4.46 -1.59
C ASP A 187 -36.70 -4.65 -1.07
N ALA A 188 -35.90 -3.58 -1.12
CA ALA A 188 -34.45 -3.63 -0.87
C ALA A 188 -34.12 -4.30 0.47
N GLU A 189 -34.84 -3.94 1.54
CA GLU A 189 -34.65 -4.48 2.89
C GLU A 189 -34.87 -6.00 2.94
N ARG A 190 -35.99 -6.49 2.42
CA ARG A 190 -36.31 -7.93 2.38
C ARG A 190 -35.30 -8.72 1.55
N ASN A 191 -34.82 -8.13 0.47
CA ASN A 191 -33.83 -8.75 -0.41
C ASN A 191 -32.44 -8.79 0.24
N LEU A 192 -32.04 -7.74 0.97
CA LEU A 192 -30.82 -7.71 1.78
C LEU A 192 -30.89 -8.73 2.92
N GLN A 193 -32.01 -8.82 3.64
CA GLN A 193 -32.24 -9.84 4.68
C GLN A 193 -32.14 -11.26 4.12
N ARG A 194 -32.70 -11.52 2.93
CA ARG A 194 -32.58 -12.82 2.25
C ARG A 194 -31.12 -13.15 1.94
N MET A 195 -30.36 -12.21 1.39
CA MET A 195 -28.93 -12.42 1.12
C MET A 195 -28.14 -12.64 2.41
N HIS A 196 -28.44 -11.87 3.46
CA HIS A 196 -27.77 -11.98 4.76
C HIS A 196 -28.02 -13.34 5.41
N ALA A 197 -29.25 -13.85 5.36
CA ALA A 197 -29.58 -15.19 5.84
C ALA A 197 -28.83 -16.31 5.11
N VAL A 198 -28.58 -16.15 3.80
CA VAL A 198 -27.75 -17.09 3.04
C VAL A 198 -26.29 -17.01 3.47
N ALA A 199 -25.74 -15.79 3.65
CA ALA A 199 -24.38 -15.61 4.12
C ALA A 199 -24.15 -16.24 5.51
N MET A 200 -25.10 -16.09 6.43
CA MET A 200 -25.05 -16.73 7.76
C MET A 200 -25.03 -18.26 7.69
N GLN A 201 -25.82 -18.87 6.80
CA GLN A 201 -25.82 -20.32 6.63
C GLN A 201 -24.50 -20.81 6.02
N LEU A 202 -23.96 -20.10 5.03
CA LEU A 202 -22.66 -20.41 4.43
C LEU A 202 -21.50 -20.25 5.42
N GLU A 203 -21.56 -19.25 6.30
CA GLU A 203 -20.61 -19.02 7.37
C GLU A 203 -20.62 -20.15 8.41
N ALA A 204 -21.83 -20.59 8.83
CA ALA A 204 -22.00 -21.61 9.85
C ALA A 204 -21.56 -23.02 9.40
N GLY A 205 -21.63 -23.32 8.11
CA GLY A 205 -21.14 -24.59 7.55
C GLY A 205 -19.83 -24.46 6.77
N ALA A 206 -19.07 -23.38 6.98
CA ALA A 206 -17.78 -23.20 6.35
C ALA A 206 -16.80 -24.30 6.79
N ALA A 207 -16.29 -25.08 5.83
CA ALA A 207 -15.38 -26.20 6.09
C ALA A 207 -13.94 -25.76 6.42
N ASN A 208 -13.57 -24.51 6.11
CA ASN A 208 -12.24 -23.95 6.36
C ASN A 208 -12.32 -22.47 6.78
N GLN A 209 -11.18 -21.97 7.29
CA GLN A 209 -11.04 -20.60 7.78
C GLN A 209 -11.25 -19.56 6.67
N GLU A 210 -10.77 -19.82 5.45
CA GLU A 210 -10.89 -18.87 4.34
C GLU A 210 -12.35 -18.69 3.89
N LEU A 211 -13.15 -19.76 3.87
CA LEU A 211 -14.60 -19.66 3.61
C LEU A 211 -15.30 -18.93 4.73
N HIS A 212 -15.01 -19.28 6.00
CA HIS A 212 -15.62 -18.61 7.14
C HIS A 212 -15.34 -17.11 7.09
N ARG A 213 -14.08 -16.74 6.84
CA ARG A 213 -13.64 -15.35 6.67
C ARG A 213 -14.42 -14.62 5.57
N LEU A 214 -14.54 -15.23 4.38
CA LEU A 214 -15.28 -14.64 3.27
C LEU A 214 -16.74 -14.37 3.65
N TRP A 215 -17.44 -15.36 4.21
CA TRP A 215 -18.86 -15.22 4.54
C TRP A 215 -19.11 -14.29 5.73
N TRP A 216 -18.20 -14.26 6.69
CA TRP A 216 -18.24 -13.31 7.81
C TRP A 216 -18.19 -11.87 7.31
N VAL A 217 -17.24 -11.57 6.41
CA VAL A 217 -17.07 -10.25 5.77
C VAL A 217 -18.28 -9.90 4.89
N VAL A 218 -18.77 -10.83 4.07
CA VAL A 218 -19.98 -10.62 3.25
C VAL A 218 -21.19 -10.28 4.13
N GLY A 219 -21.36 -11.01 5.25
CA GLY A 219 -22.43 -10.74 6.20
C GLY A 219 -22.36 -9.33 6.79
N GLY A 220 -21.14 -8.82 7.06
CA GLY A 220 -20.92 -7.46 7.57
C GLY A 220 -21.26 -6.37 6.55
N VAL A 221 -20.92 -6.58 5.27
CA VAL A 221 -21.35 -5.66 4.20
C VAL A 221 -22.86 -5.63 4.05
N LEU A 222 -23.52 -6.81 4.14
CA LEU A 222 -24.98 -6.90 4.03
C LEU A 222 -25.70 -6.28 5.24
N GLU A 223 -25.14 -6.42 6.45
CA GLU A 223 -25.61 -5.71 7.65
C GLU A 223 -25.48 -4.20 7.45
N ALA A 224 -24.30 -3.71 7.04
CA ALA A 224 -24.08 -2.28 6.81
C ALA A 224 -25.01 -1.69 5.73
N LEU A 225 -25.32 -2.45 4.67
CA LEU A 225 -26.29 -2.07 3.66
C LEU A 225 -27.73 -2.06 4.20
N ALA A 226 -28.09 -3.02 5.05
CA ALA A 226 -29.43 -3.09 5.65
C ALA A 226 -29.67 -1.95 6.65
N ASP A 227 -28.64 -1.59 7.41
CA ASP A 227 -28.66 -0.47 8.36
C ASP A 227 -28.63 0.92 7.68
N GLY A 228 -28.47 0.97 6.35
CA GLY A 228 -28.30 2.22 5.60
C GLY A 228 -26.96 2.91 5.84
N GLY A 229 -25.98 2.21 6.42
CA GLY A 229 -24.62 2.72 6.64
C GLY A 229 -23.75 2.74 5.38
N LEU A 230 -24.22 2.12 4.29
CA LEU A 230 -23.60 2.11 2.97
C LEU A 230 -24.61 2.43 1.89
N ASP A 231 -24.22 3.29 0.95
CA ASP A 231 -25.03 3.58 -0.23
C ASP A 231 -24.98 2.43 -1.24
N ALA A 232 -26.11 2.18 -1.90
CA ALA A 232 -26.25 1.14 -2.92
C ALA A 232 -25.56 1.51 -4.26
N SER A 233 -24.23 1.59 -4.24
CA SER A 233 -23.40 1.97 -5.38
C SER A 233 -23.31 0.87 -6.45
N ILE A 234 -22.98 1.26 -7.68
CA ILE A 234 -22.71 0.33 -8.80
C ILE A 234 -21.59 -0.66 -8.42
N SER A 235 -20.57 -0.17 -7.72
CA SER A 235 -19.43 -0.97 -7.26
C SER A 235 -19.85 -2.05 -6.26
N LEU A 236 -20.69 -1.73 -5.27
CA LEU A 236 -21.22 -2.72 -4.31
C LEU A 236 -22.11 -3.76 -5.01
N LYS A 237 -22.95 -3.34 -5.97
CA LYS A 237 -23.72 -4.27 -6.82
C LYS A 237 -22.82 -5.24 -7.59
N ARG A 238 -21.70 -4.75 -8.12
CA ARG A 238 -20.71 -5.59 -8.82
C ARG A 238 -19.99 -6.55 -7.87
N LEU A 239 -19.60 -6.09 -6.68
CA LEU A 239 -18.95 -6.93 -5.67
C LEU A 239 -19.86 -8.05 -5.18
N LEU A 240 -21.13 -7.76 -4.87
CA LEU A 240 -22.10 -8.81 -4.52
C LEU A 240 -22.39 -9.77 -5.69
N GLY A 241 -22.25 -9.30 -6.94
CA GLY A 241 -22.23 -10.18 -8.11
C GLY A 241 -21.00 -11.09 -8.19
N GLN A 242 -19.83 -10.64 -7.72
CA GLN A 242 -18.64 -11.49 -7.57
C GLN A 242 -18.83 -12.51 -6.44
N VAL A 243 -19.50 -12.13 -5.35
CA VAL A 243 -19.87 -13.08 -4.28
C VAL A 243 -20.71 -14.24 -4.83
N ASP A 244 -21.69 -14.02 -5.73
CA ASP A 244 -22.41 -15.14 -6.38
C ASP A 244 -21.47 -16.06 -7.18
N ARG A 245 -20.41 -15.51 -7.79
CA ARG A 245 -19.41 -16.32 -8.51
C ARG A 245 -18.61 -17.17 -7.55
N GLU A 246 -18.29 -16.68 -6.36
CA GLU A 246 -17.66 -17.50 -5.32
C GLU A 246 -18.61 -18.58 -4.78
N ILE A 247 -19.91 -18.30 -4.62
CA ILE A 247 -20.91 -19.35 -4.28
C ILE A 247 -20.94 -20.42 -5.38
N LYS A 248 -20.91 -20.02 -6.66
CA LYS A 248 -20.82 -20.96 -7.79
C LYS A 248 -19.53 -21.78 -7.73
N ARG A 249 -18.40 -21.15 -7.46
CA ARG A 249 -17.09 -21.79 -7.36
C ARG A 249 -17.08 -22.83 -6.25
N LEU A 250 -17.64 -22.51 -5.09
CA LEU A 250 -17.80 -23.45 -3.98
C LEU A 250 -18.61 -24.69 -4.39
N LEU A 251 -19.67 -24.53 -5.18
CA LEU A 251 -20.47 -25.64 -5.70
C LEU A 251 -19.72 -26.52 -6.72
N GLN A 252 -18.79 -25.94 -7.50
CA GLN A 252 -18.10 -26.63 -8.60
C GLN A 252 -16.78 -27.28 -8.17
N SER A 253 -15.97 -26.55 -7.40
CA SER A 253 -14.60 -26.95 -7.03
C SER A 253 -14.50 -27.46 -5.59
N GLY A 254 -15.54 -27.27 -4.76
CA GLY A 254 -15.52 -27.63 -3.35
C GLY A 254 -14.72 -26.67 -2.47
N PRO A 255 -14.64 -26.95 -1.16
CA PRO A 255 -14.01 -26.05 -0.18
C PRO A 255 -12.48 -26.00 -0.28
N ASP A 256 -11.82 -27.06 -0.73
CA ASP A 256 -10.35 -27.16 -0.75
C ASP A 256 -9.69 -26.15 -1.71
N ASP A 257 -10.37 -25.78 -2.80
CA ASP A 257 -9.89 -24.78 -3.76
C ASP A 257 -9.78 -23.38 -3.13
N PHE A 258 -10.56 -23.09 -2.08
CA PHE A 258 -10.47 -21.81 -1.36
C PHE A 258 -9.23 -21.73 -0.45
N THR A 259 -8.74 -22.87 0.03
CA THR A 259 -7.48 -22.94 0.77
C THR A 259 -6.30 -22.71 -0.17
N ALA A 260 -6.34 -23.30 -1.37
CA ALA A 260 -5.26 -23.16 -2.36
C ALA A 260 -5.26 -21.78 -3.05
N ASN A 261 -6.44 -21.24 -3.35
CA ASN A 261 -6.63 -20.01 -4.12
C ASN A 261 -7.69 -19.11 -3.46
N PRO A 262 -7.38 -18.46 -2.32
CA PRO A 262 -8.34 -17.62 -1.62
C PRO A 262 -8.69 -16.36 -2.43
N PRO A 263 -9.96 -15.92 -2.45
CA PRO A 263 -10.39 -14.71 -3.17
C PRO A 263 -10.03 -13.44 -2.39
N ALA A 264 -8.72 -13.22 -2.15
CA ALA A 264 -8.21 -12.15 -1.31
C ALA A 264 -8.66 -10.75 -1.79
N ASP A 265 -8.65 -10.50 -3.10
CA ASP A 265 -9.08 -9.21 -3.66
C ASP A 265 -10.56 -8.91 -3.38
N LEU A 266 -11.43 -9.91 -3.44
CA LEU A 266 -12.85 -9.74 -3.14
C LEU A 266 -13.04 -9.39 -1.66
N VAL A 267 -12.41 -10.17 -0.77
CA VAL A 267 -12.45 -9.93 0.68
C VAL A 267 -11.93 -8.53 1.01
N ASN A 268 -10.81 -8.12 0.41
CA ASN A 268 -10.21 -6.82 0.65
C ASN A 268 -11.12 -5.67 0.20
N ASN A 269 -11.70 -5.81 -0.99
CA ASN A 269 -12.65 -4.82 -1.50
C ASN A 269 -13.89 -4.70 -0.60
N LEU A 270 -14.42 -5.81 -0.07
CA LEU A 270 -15.56 -5.79 0.85
C LEU A 270 -15.20 -5.14 2.19
N LEU A 271 -14.03 -5.46 2.75
CA LEU A 271 -13.54 -4.87 4.00
C LEU A 271 -13.33 -3.35 3.89
N PHE A 272 -12.95 -2.83 2.72
CA PHE A 272 -12.87 -1.39 2.49
C PHE A 272 -14.22 -0.69 2.62
N TYR A 273 -15.29 -1.29 2.10
CA TYR A 273 -16.63 -0.74 2.30
C TYR A 273 -17.02 -0.80 3.78
N ILE A 274 -16.66 -1.86 4.51
CA ILE A 274 -16.89 -1.94 5.96
C ILE A 274 -16.13 -0.83 6.72
N ALA A 275 -14.89 -0.53 6.32
CA ALA A 275 -14.11 0.55 6.91
C ALA A 275 -14.81 1.92 6.72
N ARG A 276 -15.40 2.17 5.55
CA ARG A 276 -16.09 3.42 5.20
C ARG A 276 -17.56 3.49 5.61
N ALA A 277 -18.17 2.39 6.04
CA ALA A 277 -19.58 2.39 6.43
C ALA A 277 -19.84 3.40 7.57
N THR A 278 -21.03 3.98 7.65
CA THR A 278 -21.41 4.82 8.80
C THR A 278 -22.19 4.02 9.86
N SER A 279 -22.54 2.76 9.57
CA SER A 279 -23.24 1.88 10.50
C SER A 279 -22.35 1.45 11.67
N SER A 280 -23.03 1.12 12.76
CA SER A 280 -22.45 0.62 14.01
C SER A 280 -23.04 -0.74 14.40
N GLY A 281 -23.45 -1.54 13.41
CA GLY A 281 -23.93 -2.91 13.61
C GLY A 281 -22.88 -3.76 14.35
N GLU A 282 -23.34 -4.80 15.05
CA GLU A 282 -22.49 -5.64 15.91
C GLU A 282 -21.37 -6.29 15.09
N ARG A 283 -21.69 -6.79 13.90
CA ARG A 283 -20.72 -7.47 13.05
C ARG A 283 -19.81 -6.47 12.33
N VAL A 284 -20.32 -5.32 11.89
CA VAL A 284 -19.46 -4.21 11.40
C VAL A 284 -18.45 -3.78 12.46
N ALA A 285 -18.87 -3.61 13.71
CA ALA A 285 -17.98 -3.25 14.81
C ALA A 285 -16.94 -4.35 15.09
N ALA A 286 -17.37 -5.62 15.12
CA ALA A 286 -16.47 -6.75 15.29
C ALA A 286 -15.43 -6.85 14.15
N LEU A 287 -15.84 -6.65 12.90
CA LEU A 287 -14.96 -6.63 11.73
C LEU A 287 -13.98 -5.45 11.79
N ARG A 288 -14.44 -4.26 12.16
CA ARG A 288 -13.55 -3.10 12.35
C ARG A 288 -12.52 -3.34 13.43
N SER A 289 -12.91 -3.96 14.54
CA SER A 289 -11.98 -4.29 15.62
C SER A 289 -11.00 -5.39 15.20
N ALA A 290 -11.47 -6.45 14.55
CA ALA A 290 -10.65 -7.58 14.15
C ALA A 290 -9.61 -7.20 13.08
N TYR A 291 -9.98 -6.33 12.14
CA TYR A 291 -9.11 -5.85 11.07
C TYR A 291 -8.52 -4.46 11.33
N GLN A 292 -8.71 -3.89 12.52
CA GLN A 292 -8.20 -2.58 12.93
C GLN A 292 -8.54 -1.45 11.93
N LEU A 293 -9.77 -1.45 11.41
CA LEU A 293 -10.23 -0.53 10.36
C LEU A 293 -10.66 0.85 10.89
N GLY A 294 -10.49 1.11 12.19
CA GLY A 294 -11.13 2.21 12.92
C GLY A 294 -10.67 3.63 12.59
N ASP A 295 -9.66 3.81 11.73
CA ASP A 295 -9.00 5.11 11.52
C ASP A 295 -8.64 5.41 10.05
N VAL A 296 -9.25 4.70 9.10
CA VAL A 296 -8.63 4.49 7.78
C VAL A 296 -9.49 4.97 6.62
N ALA A 297 -9.53 6.29 6.41
CA ALA A 297 -9.61 6.89 5.07
C ALA A 297 -9.40 8.41 5.17
N PRO A 298 -8.20 8.94 4.87
CA PRO A 298 -8.07 10.36 4.57
C PRO A 298 -8.95 10.69 3.35
N ALA A 299 -9.53 11.90 3.31
CA ALA A 299 -10.30 12.35 2.15
C ALA A 299 -9.42 12.33 0.88
N GLU A 300 -9.98 11.96 -0.27
CA GLU A 300 -9.25 11.87 -1.55
C GLU A 300 -8.47 13.17 -1.87
N GLU A 301 -9.05 14.34 -1.61
CA GLU A 301 -8.39 15.65 -1.76
C GLU A 301 -7.11 15.77 -0.92
N GLN A 302 -7.13 15.28 0.32
CA GLN A 302 -5.96 15.30 1.19
C GLN A 302 -4.87 14.35 0.68
N VAL A 303 -5.24 13.24 0.02
CA VAL A 303 -4.24 12.31 -0.54
C VAL A 303 -3.52 12.95 -1.72
N ASP A 304 -4.24 13.64 -2.60
CA ASP A 304 -3.66 14.24 -3.81
C ASP A 304 -2.76 15.45 -3.49
N GLU A 305 -3.19 16.33 -2.57
CA GLU A 305 -2.32 17.41 -2.05
C GLU A 305 -1.01 16.87 -1.48
N LEU A 306 -1.09 15.76 -0.73
CA LEU A 306 0.07 15.12 -0.15
C LEU A 306 0.97 14.47 -1.21
N ARG A 307 0.40 13.89 -2.28
CA ARG A 307 1.18 13.37 -3.41
C ARG A 307 1.95 14.47 -4.11
N GLU A 308 1.31 15.60 -4.39
CA GLU A 308 1.99 16.74 -4.99
C GLU A 308 3.13 17.25 -4.11
N SER A 309 2.90 17.32 -2.79
CA SER A 309 3.94 17.73 -1.84
C SER A 309 5.16 16.80 -1.80
N LEU A 310 4.95 15.49 -1.98
CA LEU A 310 6.04 14.50 -1.99
C LEU A 310 6.76 14.40 -3.33
N ALA A 311 6.04 14.70 -4.42
CA ALA A 311 6.63 14.77 -5.75
C ALA A 311 7.48 16.05 -5.93
N ALA A 312 7.25 17.08 -5.11
CA ALA A 312 8.07 18.28 -5.09
C ALA A 312 9.47 17.99 -4.53
N PRO A 313 10.54 18.64 -5.05
CA PRO A 313 11.88 18.50 -4.51
C PRO A 313 11.93 18.87 -3.02
N SER A 314 12.61 18.07 -2.21
CA SER A 314 12.64 18.32 -0.76
C SER A 314 13.28 19.69 -0.44
N PRO A 315 12.86 20.38 0.63
CA PRO A 315 13.46 21.64 1.06
C PRO A 315 14.97 21.50 1.33
N GLN A 316 15.41 20.32 1.78
CA GLN A 316 16.80 19.99 2.00
C GLN A 316 17.58 19.91 0.68
N LEU A 317 17.03 19.24 -0.34
CA LEU A 317 17.59 19.21 -1.70
C LEU A 317 17.67 20.61 -2.31
N MET A 318 16.61 21.41 -2.16
CA MET A 318 16.59 22.81 -2.61
C MET A 318 17.68 23.64 -1.94
N LYS A 319 17.94 23.44 -0.64
CA LYS A 319 19.05 24.10 0.08
C LYS A 319 20.42 23.64 -0.43
N THR A 320 20.60 22.34 -0.67
CA THR A 320 21.86 21.80 -1.20
C THR A 320 22.15 22.31 -2.60
N VAL A 321 21.16 22.27 -3.49
CA VAL A 321 21.28 22.78 -4.87
C VAL A 321 21.49 24.30 -4.87
N ALA A 322 20.76 25.05 -4.04
CA ALA A 322 20.98 26.49 -3.89
C ALA A 322 22.38 26.80 -3.34
N GLY A 323 22.91 25.96 -2.45
CA GLY A 323 24.27 26.04 -1.94
C GLY A 323 25.32 25.81 -3.04
N ALA A 324 25.19 24.72 -3.79
CA ALA A 324 26.08 24.39 -4.91
C ALA A 324 26.06 25.47 -5.99
N ILE A 325 24.87 25.95 -6.38
CA ILE A 325 24.73 27.05 -7.34
C ILE A 325 25.37 28.32 -6.78
N SER A 326 25.19 28.64 -5.49
CA SER A 326 25.81 29.82 -4.88
C SER A 326 27.33 29.72 -4.85
N GLU A 327 27.87 28.51 -4.66
CA GLU A 327 29.31 28.25 -4.70
C GLU A 327 29.86 28.42 -6.12
N ASP A 328 29.19 27.85 -7.13
CA ASP A 328 29.57 28.00 -8.54
C ASP A 328 29.45 29.45 -9.00
N LEU A 329 28.39 30.16 -8.61
CA LEU A 329 28.24 31.59 -8.87
C LEU A 329 29.35 32.41 -8.16
N GLY A 330 29.73 31.98 -6.96
CA GLY A 330 30.85 32.56 -6.20
C GLY A 330 32.17 32.39 -6.95
N ARG A 331 32.46 31.18 -7.45
CA ARG A 331 33.65 30.90 -8.26
C ARG A 331 33.65 31.72 -9.56
N ALA A 332 32.53 31.76 -10.27
CA ALA A 332 32.39 32.55 -11.50
C ALA A 332 32.61 34.05 -11.22
N LYS A 333 32.08 34.57 -10.11
CA LYS A 333 32.32 35.94 -9.67
C LYS A 333 33.79 36.18 -9.35
N ASP A 334 34.45 35.27 -8.64
CA ASP A 334 35.87 35.42 -8.27
C ASP A 334 36.77 35.44 -9.52
N VAL A 335 36.48 34.59 -10.51
CA VAL A 335 37.18 34.59 -11.81
C VAL A 335 36.96 35.93 -12.54
N LEU A 336 35.73 36.45 -12.55
CA LEU A 336 35.42 37.76 -13.13
C LEU A 336 36.07 38.93 -12.39
N ASP A 337 36.11 38.90 -11.05
CA ASP A 337 36.76 39.92 -10.23
C ASP A 337 38.29 39.91 -10.47
N ILE A 338 38.90 38.74 -10.64
CA ILE A 338 40.30 38.61 -11.03
C ILE A 338 40.52 39.22 -12.41
N TYR A 339 39.72 38.83 -13.41
CA TYR A 339 39.79 39.35 -14.78
C TYR A 339 39.71 40.89 -14.85
N VAL A 340 38.78 41.48 -14.09
CA VAL A 340 38.62 42.94 -14.00
C VAL A 340 39.81 43.60 -13.29
N ARG A 341 40.39 42.98 -12.26
CA ARG A 341 41.56 43.52 -11.54
C ARG A 341 42.88 43.41 -12.28
N THR A 342 43.06 42.37 -13.11
CA THR A 342 44.29 42.15 -13.89
C THR A 342 44.32 42.97 -15.19
N GLY A 343 43.19 43.58 -15.58
CA GLY A 343 43.11 44.42 -16.77
C GLY A 343 43.22 43.63 -18.08
N MET A 344 42.80 42.37 -18.07
CA MET A 344 42.80 41.50 -19.25
C MET A 344 41.70 41.97 -20.22
N GLU A 345 42.06 42.22 -21.48
CA GLU A 345 41.14 42.76 -22.51
C GLU A 345 40.60 41.67 -23.45
N ASP A 346 41.18 40.45 -23.43
CA ASP A 346 40.82 39.36 -24.32
C ASP A 346 39.86 38.38 -23.62
N ALA A 347 38.65 38.21 -24.15
CA ALA A 347 37.62 37.36 -23.56
C ALA A 347 37.91 35.86 -23.70
N THR A 348 38.87 35.50 -24.56
CA THR A 348 39.28 34.11 -24.80
C THR A 348 40.06 33.49 -23.65
N GLU A 349 40.61 34.29 -22.72
CA GLU A 349 41.32 33.79 -21.53
C GLU A 349 40.39 33.32 -20.40
N LEU A 350 39.08 33.59 -20.50
CA LEU A 350 38.05 33.12 -19.56
C LEU A 350 37.67 31.64 -19.76
N GLU A 351 37.86 31.07 -20.96
CA GLU A 351 37.46 29.68 -21.27
C GLU A 351 38.33 28.62 -20.57
N ALA A 352 39.50 28.99 -20.03
CA ALA A 352 40.44 28.04 -19.45
C ALA A 352 40.22 27.72 -17.95
N GLN A 353 39.28 28.39 -17.27
CA GLN A 353 39.13 28.32 -15.80
C GLN A 353 37.73 27.99 -15.27
N VAL A 354 36.76 27.67 -16.14
CA VAL A 354 35.40 27.25 -15.74
C VAL A 354 35.21 25.75 -15.92
#